data_AF-A0A3B9UQS5-F1
#
_entry.id   AF-A0A3B9UQS5-F1
#
_cell.length_a   1.000
_cell.length_b   1.000
_cell.length_c   1.000
_cell.angle_alpha   90.00
_cell.angle_beta   90.00
_cell.angle_gamma   90.00
#
_symmetry.space_group_name_H-M   'P 1'
#
loop_
_entity.id
_entity.type
_entity.pdbx_description
1 polymer ?
#
loop_
_entity_poly.entity_id
_entity_poly.type
_entity_poly.pdbx_seq_one_letter_code
_entity_poly.pdbx_strand_id
1 'polypeptide(L)'
;MKNLFLTGEIGVGKSTLLKKLIEKINTSIGGDVTERVINNNILKYNLISLYDGTEEYSISKMPLNRHSNNPEVFLSSFNEGAFSILEKSFCERDIVIMDELGFMESKAYRFQDIVFKLLDSSNAVIGVLKKRDCEFLNNIRSRKDVVIIEVTEENRDTLLERLLLILVSFEVPLKKKDAFYWSEELIRFYNDAINYKKCEYTKIIIDEIKKYVPDLKDKTLLDIGAGIGTFSIPLSKEVKHITAVDSSFNMLNFFRKKAKAKEIHNIDFILSPFEKSNIPPHDITLSIHGGGATSMESLSSFYDLILDYGFIAIPTSHNFNGETLYKMLDRPIRKFNVIDTLENLKLLNCN
;
A
#
# COMPACT_ATOMS: atom_id res chain seq x y z
N MET A 1 -22.18 -7.24 -7.60
CA MET A 1 -21.44 -6.76 -8.79
C MET A 1 -20.46 -5.72 -8.28
N LYS A 2 -19.15 -5.98 -8.36
CA LYS A 2 -18.12 -5.10 -7.75
C LYS A 2 -16.91 -4.85 -8.68
N ASN A 3 -17.11 -4.90 -10.00
CA ASN A 3 -16.02 -4.80 -10.98
C ASN A 3 -16.08 -3.46 -11.74
N LEU A 4 -15.01 -2.66 -11.65
CA LEU A 4 -14.86 -1.35 -12.28
C LEU A 4 -13.58 -1.31 -13.11
N PHE A 5 -13.68 -0.96 -14.40
CA PHE A 5 -12.51 -0.70 -15.24
C PHE A 5 -12.55 0.70 -15.84
N LEU A 6 -11.38 1.34 -15.87
CA LEU A 6 -11.14 2.57 -16.63
C LEU A 6 -10.59 2.20 -18.01
N THR A 7 -11.13 2.79 -19.08
CA THR A 7 -10.61 2.67 -20.45
C THR A 7 -10.37 4.05 -21.05
N GLY A 8 -9.72 4.15 -22.21
CA GLY A 8 -9.36 5.43 -22.82
C GLY A 8 -8.03 5.42 -23.55
N GLU A 9 -7.70 6.52 -24.22
CA GLU A 9 -6.47 6.67 -25.02
C GLU A 9 -5.19 6.57 -24.18
N ILE A 10 -4.10 6.18 -24.82
CA ILE A 10 -2.77 6.12 -24.18
C ILE A 10 -2.38 7.52 -23.71
N GLY A 11 -1.91 7.65 -22.48
CA GLY A 11 -1.46 8.94 -21.92
C GLY A 11 -2.57 9.86 -21.39
N VAL A 12 -3.85 9.49 -21.53
CA VAL A 12 -4.98 10.35 -21.08
C VAL A 12 -5.03 10.58 -19.56
N GLY A 13 -4.40 9.71 -18.77
CA GLY A 13 -4.32 9.83 -17.30
C GLY A 13 -5.02 8.73 -16.49
N LYS A 14 -5.38 7.59 -17.11
CA LYS A 14 -6.09 6.46 -16.47
C LYS A 14 -5.41 5.97 -15.19
N SER A 15 -4.12 5.61 -15.26
CA SER A 15 -3.39 5.11 -14.09
C SER A 15 -3.21 6.19 -13.01
N THR A 16 -3.16 7.47 -13.38
CA THR A 16 -3.19 8.58 -12.42
C THR A 16 -4.54 8.64 -11.69
N LEU A 17 -5.64 8.47 -12.41
CA LEU A 17 -6.98 8.44 -11.83
C LEU A 17 -7.19 7.20 -10.95
N LEU A 18 -6.69 6.03 -11.38
CA LEU A 18 -6.68 4.80 -10.58
C LEU A 18 -5.95 5.02 -9.24
N LYS A 19 -4.75 5.61 -9.26
CA LYS A 19 -3.99 5.93 -8.03
C LYS A 19 -4.76 6.88 -7.11
N LYS A 20 -5.44 7.89 -7.66
CA LYS A 20 -6.32 8.78 -6.89
C LYS A 20 -7.49 8.02 -6.24
N LEU A 21 -8.05 6.99 -6.89
CA LEU A 21 -9.09 6.14 -6.30
C LEU A 21 -8.54 5.27 -5.18
N ILE A 22 -7.40 4.61 -5.40
CA ILE A 22 -6.72 3.79 -4.39
C ILE A 22 -6.50 4.59 -3.10
N GLU A 23 -6.08 5.85 -3.23
CA GLU A 23 -5.89 6.76 -2.09
C GLU A 23 -7.16 7.08 -1.29
N LYS A 24 -8.34 6.83 -1.85
CA LYS A 24 -9.64 7.06 -1.20
C LYS A 24 -10.26 5.80 -0.61
N ILE A 25 -9.72 4.61 -0.90
CA ILE A 25 -10.24 3.35 -0.37
C ILE A 25 -9.77 3.14 1.07
N ASN A 26 -10.67 2.63 1.91
CA ASN A 26 -10.45 2.41 3.35
C ASN A 26 -10.66 0.94 3.72
N THR A 27 -9.97 0.03 3.04
CA THR A 27 -9.98 -1.42 3.30
C THR A 27 -8.70 -2.05 2.73
N SER A 28 -8.51 -3.36 2.89
CA SER A 28 -7.31 -4.04 2.39
C SER A 28 -7.25 -4.08 0.86
N ILE A 29 -6.09 -3.71 0.30
CA ILE A 29 -5.86 -3.65 -1.15
C ILE A 29 -4.75 -4.63 -1.52
N GLY A 30 -4.99 -5.40 -2.58
CA GLY A 30 -3.98 -6.20 -3.27
C GLY A 30 -4.01 -5.98 -4.77
N GLY A 31 -3.47 -6.96 -5.50
CA GLY A 31 -3.31 -6.92 -6.93
C GLY A 31 -2.00 -6.26 -7.33
N ASP A 32 -1.99 -5.57 -8.47
CA ASP A 32 -0.77 -5.04 -9.06
C ASP A 32 -0.96 -3.66 -9.70
N VAL A 33 0.15 -2.93 -9.79
CA VAL A 33 0.28 -1.70 -10.57
C VAL A 33 1.43 -1.80 -11.55
N THR A 34 1.29 -1.15 -12.70
CA THR A 34 2.35 -1.13 -13.72
C THR A 34 3.28 0.07 -13.53
N GLU A 35 4.57 -0.18 -13.42
CA GLU A 35 5.63 0.83 -13.40
C GLU A 35 6.41 0.83 -14.72
N ARG A 36 6.53 2.03 -15.30
CA ARG A 36 7.30 2.27 -16.52
C ARG A 36 8.72 2.69 -16.16
N VAL A 37 9.72 1.92 -16.58
CA VAL A 37 11.14 2.19 -16.34
C VAL A 37 11.87 2.41 -17.66
N ILE A 38 12.62 3.50 -17.77
CA ILE A 38 13.48 3.78 -18.93
C ILE A 38 14.94 3.70 -18.46
N ASN A 39 15.71 2.81 -19.07
CA ASN A 39 17.14 2.69 -18.80
C ASN A 39 17.88 2.30 -20.08
N ASN A 40 19.03 2.94 -20.38
CA ASN A 40 19.87 2.65 -21.54
C ASN A 40 19.09 2.49 -22.85
N ASN A 41 18.17 3.43 -23.11
CA ASN A 41 17.32 3.45 -24.30
C ASN A 41 16.37 2.25 -24.45
N ILE A 42 16.12 1.55 -23.35
CA ILE A 42 15.17 0.44 -23.24
C ILE A 42 14.04 0.88 -22.32
N LEU A 43 12.82 0.69 -22.80
CA LEU A 43 11.59 0.81 -22.05
C LEU A 43 11.22 -0.55 -21.47
N LYS A 44 11.06 -0.63 -20.16
CA LYS A 44 10.54 -1.80 -19.45
C LYS A 44 9.23 -1.46 -18.76
N TYR A 45 8.33 -2.42 -18.74
CA TYR A 45 7.12 -2.41 -17.93
C TYR A 45 7.28 -3.47 -16.85
N ASN A 46 7.14 -3.05 -15.60
CA ASN A 46 7.24 -3.91 -14.44
C ASN A 46 5.90 -3.93 -13.72
N LEU A 47 5.39 -5.11 -13.38
CA LEU A 47 4.30 -5.27 -12.44
C LEU A 47 4.86 -5.18 -11.04
N ILE A 48 4.26 -4.35 -10.20
CA ILE A 48 4.58 -4.17 -8.80
C ILE A 48 3.42 -4.73 -7.98
N SER A 49 3.71 -5.69 -7.10
CA SER A 49 2.75 -6.23 -6.14
C SER A 49 2.20 -5.14 -5.23
N LEU A 50 0.89 -5.11 -5.03
CA LEU A 50 0.22 -4.41 -3.95
C LEU A 50 -0.14 -5.34 -2.78
N TYR A 51 0.10 -6.64 -2.93
CA TYR A 51 -0.12 -7.60 -1.84
C TYR A 51 0.93 -7.42 -0.74
N ASP A 52 2.21 -7.39 -1.12
CA ASP A 52 3.35 -7.26 -0.20
C ASP A 52 4.34 -6.16 -0.62
N GLY A 53 4.19 -5.55 -1.80
CA GLY A 53 5.13 -4.54 -2.31
C GLY A 53 6.56 -5.03 -2.54
N THR A 54 6.84 -6.33 -2.40
CA THR A 54 8.19 -6.89 -2.56
C THR A 54 8.36 -7.55 -3.93
N GLU A 55 7.30 -8.19 -4.44
CA GLU A 55 7.31 -8.85 -5.74
C GLU A 55 7.27 -7.83 -6.89
N GLU A 56 8.25 -7.92 -7.80
CA GLU A 56 8.33 -7.09 -9.01
C GLU A 56 8.74 -7.94 -10.21
N TYR A 57 7.92 -7.93 -11.27
CA TYR A 57 8.14 -8.73 -12.47
C TYR A 57 8.17 -7.87 -13.72
N SER A 58 9.28 -7.91 -14.47
CA SER A 58 9.31 -7.33 -15.81
C SER A 58 8.40 -8.13 -16.74
N ILE A 59 7.35 -7.51 -17.26
CA ILE A 59 6.37 -8.14 -18.16
C ILE A 59 6.61 -7.83 -19.64
N SER A 60 7.29 -6.72 -19.92
CA SER A 60 7.62 -6.34 -21.29
C SER A 60 8.89 -5.51 -21.36
N LYS A 61 9.61 -5.64 -22.47
CA LYS A 61 10.79 -4.83 -22.82
C LYS A 61 10.72 -4.41 -24.28
N MET A 62 11.05 -3.14 -24.58
CA MET A 62 11.22 -2.67 -25.96
C MET A 62 12.32 -1.61 -26.07
N PRO A 63 13.09 -1.59 -27.16
CA PRO A 63 14.01 -0.49 -27.45
C PRO A 63 13.23 0.76 -27.88
N LEU A 64 13.62 1.94 -27.39
CA LEU A 64 12.97 3.21 -27.74
C LEU A 64 13.24 3.66 -29.18
N ASN A 65 14.37 3.23 -29.78
CA ASN A 65 14.84 3.73 -31.08
C ASN A 65 14.52 2.82 -32.28
N ARG A 66 13.81 1.69 -32.11
CA ARG A 66 13.48 0.83 -33.26
C ARG A 66 12.07 1.13 -33.75
N HIS A 67 11.94 1.35 -35.06
CA HIS A 67 10.68 1.34 -35.81
C HIS A 67 9.90 0.01 -35.72
N SER A 68 10.42 -1.01 -35.02
CA SER A 68 9.72 -2.25 -34.71
C SER A 68 8.88 -2.07 -33.43
N ASN A 69 7.58 -1.85 -33.59
CA ASN A 69 6.59 -1.66 -32.52
C ASN A 69 6.27 -2.92 -31.68
N ASN A 70 7.06 -3.99 -31.76
CA ASN A 70 6.74 -5.24 -31.08
C ASN A 70 7.50 -5.36 -29.75
N PRO A 71 6.82 -5.21 -28.59
CA PRO A 71 7.41 -5.51 -27.30
C PRO A 71 7.81 -6.99 -27.22
N GLU A 72 8.97 -7.25 -26.62
CA GLU A 72 9.29 -8.55 -26.06
C GLU A 72 8.42 -8.74 -24.81
N VAL A 73 7.56 -9.75 -24.81
CA VAL A 73 6.63 -10.03 -23.72
C VAL A 73 7.13 -11.26 -22.95
N PHE A 74 7.21 -11.13 -21.62
CA PHE A 74 7.67 -12.20 -20.74
C PHE A 74 6.47 -12.98 -20.19
N LEU A 75 6.07 -14.06 -20.87
CA LEU A 75 4.89 -14.85 -20.48
C LEU A 75 5.02 -15.53 -19.10
N SER A 76 6.22 -15.92 -18.69
CA SER A 76 6.47 -16.48 -17.35
C SER A 76 6.17 -15.45 -16.25
N SER A 77 6.55 -14.18 -16.47
CA SER A 77 6.22 -13.08 -15.55
C SER A 77 4.71 -12.94 -15.34
N PHE A 78 3.88 -13.26 -16.33
CA PHE A 78 2.43 -13.30 -16.17
C PHE A 78 1.94 -14.59 -15.50
N ASN A 79 2.28 -15.76 -16.05
CA ASN A 79 1.73 -17.04 -15.62
C ASN A 79 2.24 -17.52 -14.25
N GLU A 80 3.38 -17.01 -13.79
CA GLU A 80 3.96 -17.35 -12.48
C GLU A 80 3.88 -16.14 -11.57
N GLY A 81 4.51 -15.02 -11.96
CA GLY A 81 4.63 -13.83 -11.12
C GLY A 81 3.30 -13.13 -10.86
N ALA A 82 2.68 -12.59 -11.92
CA ALA A 82 1.40 -11.90 -11.82
C ALA A 82 0.28 -12.83 -11.29
N PHE A 83 0.30 -14.10 -11.69
CA PHE A 83 -0.60 -15.12 -11.14
C PHE A 83 -0.45 -15.24 -9.61
N SER A 84 0.78 -15.36 -9.10
CA SER A 84 1.06 -15.45 -7.65
C SER A 84 0.51 -14.23 -6.90
N ILE A 85 0.75 -13.03 -7.42
CA ILE A 85 0.25 -11.77 -6.84
C ILE A 85 -1.29 -11.79 -6.76
N LEU A 86 -1.97 -12.16 -7.86
CA LEU A 86 -3.43 -12.19 -7.92
C LEU A 86 -4.02 -13.32 -7.06
N GLU A 87 -3.37 -14.47 -6.96
CA GLU A 87 -3.82 -15.60 -6.13
C GLU A 87 -3.76 -15.26 -4.63
N LYS A 88 -2.67 -14.66 -4.16
CA LYS A 88 -2.55 -14.19 -2.77
C LYS A 88 -3.59 -13.09 -2.48
N SER A 89 -3.73 -12.14 -3.41
CA SER A 89 -4.68 -11.03 -3.27
C SER A 89 -6.13 -11.50 -3.24
N PHE A 90 -6.48 -12.50 -4.07
CA PHE A 90 -7.80 -13.12 -4.07
C PHE A 90 -8.19 -13.70 -2.71
N CYS A 91 -7.24 -14.35 -2.03
CA CYS A 91 -7.48 -15.01 -0.74
C CYS A 91 -7.55 -14.05 0.45
N GLU A 92 -6.79 -12.94 0.42
CA GLU A 92 -6.48 -12.17 1.62
C GLU A 92 -6.84 -10.67 1.55
N ARG A 93 -7.36 -10.20 0.42
CA ARG A 93 -7.65 -8.76 0.20
C ARG A 93 -9.09 -8.54 -0.24
N ASP A 94 -9.71 -7.48 0.27
CA ASP A 94 -11.09 -7.13 -0.09
C ASP A 94 -11.16 -6.56 -1.52
N ILE A 95 -10.15 -5.80 -1.91
CA ILE A 95 -10.04 -5.11 -3.20
C ILE A 95 -8.82 -5.62 -3.94
N VAL A 96 -9.00 -5.93 -5.23
CA VAL A 96 -7.90 -6.32 -6.11
C VAL A 96 -7.77 -5.30 -7.25
N ILE A 97 -6.60 -4.68 -7.32
CA ILE A 97 -6.25 -3.73 -8.38
C ILE A 97 -5.59 -4.46 -9.55
N MET A 98 -5.97 -4.12 -10.77
CA MET A 98 -5.30 -4.64 -11.98
C MET A 98 -5.02 -3.47 -12.93
N ASP A 99 -3.83 -2.89 -12.87
CA ASP A 99 -3.46 -1.78 -13.75
C ASP A 99 -2.99 -2.29 -15.12
N GLU A 100 -3.46 -1.63 -16.17
CA GLU A 100 -3.05 -1.82 -17.56
C GLU A 100 -3.31 -3.20 -18.22
N LEU A 101 -4.41 -3.89 -17.87
CA LEU A 101 -4.85 -5.09 -18.60
C LEU A 101 -4.93 -4.83 -20.11
N GLY A 102 -4.23 -5.65 -20.89
CA GLY A 102 -3.89 -5.44 -22.28
C GLY A 102 -3.80 -6.72 -23.11
N PHE A 103 -3.14 -6.57 -24.26
CA PHE A 103 -2.96 -7.66 -25.22
C PHE A 103 -1.73 -8.53 -24.91
N MET A 104 -0.85 -8.10 -24.00
CA MET A 104 0.43 -8.77 -23.74
C MET A 104 0.20 -10.12 -23.05
N GLU A 105 -0.78 -10.16 -22.15
CA GLU A 105 -1.25 -11.33 -21.43
C GLU A 105 -2.21 -12.22 -22.23
N SER A 106 -2.49 -11.92 -23.51
CA SER A 106 -3.44 -12.68 -24.34
C SER A 106 -3.08 -14.16 -24.54
N LYS A 107 -1.81 -14.53 -24.31
CA LYS A 107 -1.33 -15.93 -24.34
C LYS A 107 -0.99 -16.48 -22.94
N ALA A 108 -1.20 -15.70 -21.89
CA ALA A 108 -0.96 -16.09 -20.50
C ALA A 108 -2.23 -16.71 -19.90
N TYR A 109 -2.61 -17.90 -20.35
CA TYR A 109 -3.91 -18.50 -20.00
C TYR A 109 -4.11 -18.69 -18.49
N ARG A 110 -3.07 -19.10 -17.76
CA ARG A 110 -3.15 -19.25 -16.29
C ARG A 110 -3.41 -17.91 -15.60
N PHE A 111 -2.81 -16.83 -16.10
CA PHE A 111 -3.11 -15.48 -15.62
C PHE A 111 -4.55 -15.06 -15.96
N GLN A 112 -5.04 -15.37 -17.16
CA GLN A 112 -6.42 -15.06 -17.53
C GLN A 112 -7.43 -15.80 -16.63
N ASP A 113 -7.17 -17.06 -16.29
CA ASP A 113 -8.04 -17.87 -15.43
C ASP A 113 -8.22 -17.22 -14.05
N ILE A 114 -7.14 -16.74 -13.41
CA ILE A 114 -7.24 -16.07 -12.11
C ILE A 114 -7.95 -14.71 -12.23
N VAL A 115 -7.77 -13.97 -13.33
CA VAL A 115 -8.52 -12.73 -13.59
C VAL A 115 -10.02 -13.01 -13.65
N PHE A 116 -10.46 -14.03 -14.40
CA PHE A 116 -11.89 -14.37 -14.45
C PHE A 116 -12.42 -14.89 -13.12
N LYS A 117 -11.64 -15.70 -12.40
CA LYS A 117 -11.99 -16.15 -11.05
C LYS A 117 -12.18 -14.98 -10.08
N LEU A 118 -11.37 -13.94 -10.18
CA LEU A 118 -11.50 -12.70 -9.41
C LEU A 118 -12.74 -11.91 -9.81
N LEU A 119 -13.03 -11.80 -11.11
CA LEU A 119 -14.24 -11.11 -11.59
C LEU A 119 -15.54 -11.81 -11.15
N ASP A 120 -15.50 -13.14 -10.99
CA ASP A 120 -16.62 -13.96 -10.52
C ASP A 120 -16.75 -13.99 -8.98
N SER A 121 -15.80 -13.39 -8.25
CA SER A 121 -15.75 -13.48 -6.78
C SER A 121 -16.49 -12.33 -6.08
N SER A 122 -16.48 -12.37 -4.74
CA SER A 122 -16.99 -11.29 -3.90
C SER A 122 -16.01 -10.13 -3.73
N ASN A 123 -14.73 -10.30 -4.11
CA ASN A 123 -13.74 -9.23 -4.05
C ASN A 123 -14.16 -8.11 -5.02
N ALA A 124 -13.90 -6.85 -4.69
CA ALA A 124 -14.09 -5.79 -5.68
C ALA A 124 -12.85 -5.70 -6.58
N VAL A 125 -13.06 -5.73 -7.90
CA VAL A 125 -11.98 -5.58 -8.88
C VAL A 125 -12.00 -4.17 -9.43
N ILE A 126 -10.89 -3.45 -9.34
CA ILE A 126 -10.74 -2.09 -9.88
C ILE A 126 -9.51 -2.06 -10.77
N GLY A 127 -9.65 -1.70 -12.04
CA GLY A 127 -8.52 -1.77 -12.95
C GLY A 127 -8.54 -0.80 -14.11
N VAL A 128 -7.53 -0.91 -14.95
CA VAL A 128 -7.44 -0.20 -16.23
C VAL A 128 -7.46 -1.23 -17.35
N LEU A 129 -8.40 -1.08 -18.28
CA LEU A 129 -8.53 -1.93 -19.45
C LEU A 129 -8.07 -1.14 -20.69
N LYS A 130 -7.05 -1.62 -21.39
CA LYS A 130 -6.59 -0.99 -22.64
C LYS A 130 -7.67 -1.12 -23.72
N LYS A 131 -7.79 -0.14 -24.62
CA LYS A 131 -8.78 -0.14 -25.73
C LYS A 131 -8.54 -1.19 -26.82
N ARG A 132 -7.38 -1.86 -26.81
CA ARG A 132 -6.99 -2.77 -27.87
C ARG A 132 -7.95 -3.96 -27.96
N ASP A 133 -8.17 -4.41 -29.19
CA ASP A 133 -8.99 -5.58 -29.47
C ASP A 133 -8.19 -6.88 -29.25
N CYS A 134 -8.73 -7.77 -28.42
CA CYS A 134 -8.34 -9.17 -28.30
C CYS A 134 -9.40 -9.93 -27.50
N GLU A 135 -9.46 -11.25 -27.70
CA GLU A 135 -10.46 -12.14 -27.09
C GLU A 135 -10.53 -11.98 -25.56
N PHE A 136 -9.38 -11.99 -24.88
CA PHE A 136 -9.29 -11.81 -23.43
C PHE A 136 -9.98 -10.52 -22.95
N LEU A 137 -9.65 -9.37 -23.54
CA LEU A 137 -10.23 -8.09 -23.13
C LEU A 137 -11.70 -7.98 -23.54
N ASN A 138 -12.10 -8.55 -24.68
CA ASN A 138 -13.50 -8.58 -25.12
C ASN A 138 -14.36 -9.41 -24.18
N ASN A 139 -13.83 -10.53 -23.70
CA ASN A 139 -14.50 -11.37 -22.72
C ASN A 139 -14.69 -10.63 -21.39
N ILE A 140 -13.81 -9.70 -21.00
CA ILE A 140 -14.04 -8.82 -19.85
C ILE A 140 -15.10 -7.75 -20.18
N ARG A 141 -15.02 -7.11 -21.36
CA ARG A 141 -15.96 -6.05 -21.78
C ARG A 141 -17.40 -6.50 -21.94
N SER A 142 -17.62 -7.75 -22.35
CA SER A 142 -18.95 -8.30 -22.60
C SER A 142 -19.69 -8.70 -21.33
N ARG A 143 -19.01 -8.71 -20.18
CA ARG A 143 -19.59 -9.07 -18.90
C ARG A 143 -20.60 -8.02 -18.42
N LYS A 144 -21.77 -8.50 -18.00
CA LYS A 144 -22.84 -7.63 -17.46
C LYS A 144 -22.50 -7.08 -16.07
N ASP A 145 -21.59 -7.73 -15.35
CA ASP A 145 -21.17 -7.36 -13.99
C ASP A 145 -19.90 -6.51 -13.95
N VAL A 146 -19.45 -6.02 -15.12
CA VAL A 146 -18.33 -5.11 -15.27
C VAL A 146 -18.82 -3.74 -15.69
N VAL A 147 -18.48 -2.71 -14.90
CA VAL A 147 -18.70 -1.31 -15.24
C VAL A 147 -17.44 -0.76 -15.89
N ILE A 148 -17.55 -0.25 -17.12
CA ILE A 148 -16.44 0.37 -17.84
C ILE A 148 -16.67 1.86 -17.99
N ILE A 149 -15.71 2.67 -17.55
CA ILE A 149 -15.74 4.13 -17.67
C ILE A 149 -14.65 4.59 -18.62
N GLU A 150 -15.05 5.25 -19.69
CA GLU A 150 -14.11 5.87 -20.63
C GLU A 150 -13.58 7.21 -20.10
N VAL A 151 -12.26 7.29 -19.97
CA VAL A 151 -11.52 8.48 -19.58
C VAL A 151 -11.06 9.20 -20.85
N THR A 152 -11.43 10.46 -20.96
CA THR A 152 -11.07 11.40 -22.03
C THR A 152 -10.34 12.60 -21.44
N GLU A 153 -9.68 13.41 -22.27
CA GLU A 153 -9.05 14.65 -21.81
C GLU A 153 -10.06 15.62 -21.20
N GLU A 154 -11.31 15.60 -21.68
CA GLU A 154 -12.39 16.47 -21.22
C GLU A 154 -12.92 16.09 -19.83
N ASN A 155 -12.93 14.79 -19.49
CA ASN A 155 -13.59 14.30 -18.28
C ASN A 155 -12.61 13.85 -17.17
N ARG A 156 -11.33 13.64 -17.48
CA ARG A 156 -10.36 13.02 -16.54
C ARG A 156 -10.24 13.74 -15.19
N ASP A 157 -10.45 15.06 -15.18
CA ASP A 157 -10.30 15.88 -13.98
C ASP A 157 -11.58 15.96 -13.14
N THR A 158 -12.74 15.57 -13.69
CA THR A 158 -14.04 15.60 -13.00
C THR A 158 -14.59 14.20 -12.69
N LEU A 159 -14.01 13.15 -13.26
CA LEU A 159 -14.49 11.77 -13.10
C LEU A 159 -14.35 11.21 -11.68
N LEU A 160 -13.44 11.74 -10.85
CA LEU A 160 -13.13 11.17 -9.54
C LEU A 160 -14.39 10.99 -8.67
N GLU A 161 -15.20 12.04 -8.52
CA GLU A 161 -16.42 12.00 -7.69
C GLU A 161 -17.42 10.96 -8.21
N ARG A 162 -17.60 10.87 -9.53
CA ARG A 162 -18.47 9.85 -10.14
C ARG A 162 -17.96 8.44 -9.86
N LEU A 163 -16.65 8.22 -9.93
CA LEU A 163 -16.04 6.92 -9.66
C LEU A 163 -16.17 6.54 -8.18
N LEU A 164 -16.03 7.49 -7.26
CA LEU A 164 -16.28 7.26 -5.83
C LEU A 164 -17.74 6.84 -5.56
N LEU A 165 -18.72 7.44 -6.25
CA LEU A 165 -20.12 7.02 -6.13
C LEU A 165 -20.35 5.57 -6.60
N ILE A 166 -19.64 5.13 -7.66
CA ILE A 166 -19.67 3.74 -8.11
C ILE A 166 -19.04 2.81 -7.07
N LEU A 167 -17.91 3.21 -6.46
CA LEU A 167 -17.30 2.42 -5.39
C LEU A 167 -18.24 2.27 -4.17
N VAL A 168 -18.97 3.33 -3.81
CA VAL A 168 -19.98 3.26 -2.75
C VAL A 168 -21.12 2.30 -3.12
N SER A 169 -21.60 2.30 -4.37
CA SER A 169 -22.64 1.35 -4.80
C SER A 169 -22.15 -0.10 -4.85
N PHE A 170 -20.83 -0.32 -4.88
CA PHE A 170 -20.19 -1.63 -4.74
C PHE A 170 -19.89 -1.99 -3.27
N GLU A 171 -20.33 -1.17 -2.32
CA GLU A 171 -20.06 -1.33 -0.88
C GLU A 171 -18.56 -1.28 -0.55
N VAL A 172 -17.75 -0.62 -1.39
CA VAL A 172 -16.32 -0.42 -1.09
C VAL A 172 -16.21 0.69 -0.04
N PRO A 173 -15.61 0.41 1.14
CA PRO A 173 -15.45 1.42 2.17
C PRO A 173 -14.49 2.53 1.69
N LEU A 174 -14.91 3.78 1.81
CA LEU A 174 -14.09 4.94 1.48
C LEU A 174 -13.58 5.65 2.74
N LYS A 175 -12.45 6.34 2.61
CA LYS A 175 -11.94 7.24 3.64
C LYS A 175 -12.90 8.43 3.81
N LYS A 176 -12.85 9.09 4.96
CA LYS A 176 -13.60 10.32 5.20
C LYS A 176 -13.21 11.39 4.16
N LYS A 177 -14.15 12.28 3.85
CA LYS A 177 -13.94 13.32 2.81
C LYS A 177 -12.77 14.25 3.11
N ASP A 178 -12.54 14.53 4.39
CA ASP A 178 -11.47 15.34 4.96
C ASP A 178 -10.19 14.56 5.26
N ALA A 179 -10.13 13.26 4.92
CA ALA A 179 -8.91 12.49 5.08
C ALA A 179 -7.75 13.13 4.30
N PHE A 180 -6.62 13.31 5.01
CA PHE A 180 -5.44 13.95 4.47
C PHE A 180 -4.91 13.20 3.25
N TYR A 181 -4.53 13.94 2.21
CA TYR A 181 -4.00 13.39 0.96
C TYR A 181 -2.50 13.69 0.85
N TRP A 182 -1.68 12.64 0.91
CA TRP A 182 -0.24 12.74 0.72
C TRP A 182 0.10 12.84 -0.77
N SER A 183 0.25 14.07 -1.26
CA SER A 183 0.77 14.32 -2.61
C SER A 183 2.26 14.01 -2.70
N GLU A 184 2.78 13.72 -3.88
CA GLU A 184 4.21 13.47 -4.08
C GLU A 184 5.10 14.65 -3.64
N GLU A 185 4.61 15.89 -3.76
CA GLU A 185 5.32 17.09 -3.32
C GLU A 185 5.41 17.16 -1.79
N LEU A 186 4.30 16.92 -1.09
CA LEU A 186 4.27 16.90 0.37
C LEU A 186 5.14 15.76 0.93
N ILE A 187 5.14 14.61 0.27
CA ILE A 187 5.99 13.47 0.62
C ILE A 187 7.47 13.84 0.51
N ARG A 188 7.88 14.52 -0.57
CA ARG A 188 9.27 14.99 -0.73
C ARG A 188 9.63 16.00 0.34
N PHE A 189 8.78 17.00 0.58
CA PHE A 189 8.99 17.98 1.64
C PHE A 189 9.15 17.31 3.01
N TYR A 190 8.26 16.37 3.35
CA TYR A 190 8.33 15.62 4.60
C TYR A 190 9.62 14.79 4.70
N ASN A 191 9.99 14.08 3.61
CA ASN A 191 11.25 13.35 3.57
C ASN A 191 12.46 14.28 3.76
N ASP A 192 12.48 15.45 3.14
CA ASP A 192 13.58 16.42 3.28
C ASP A 192 13.65 16.98 4.70
N ALA A 193 12.50 17.25 5.34
CA ALA A 193 12.43 17.68 6.73
C ALA A 193 12.96 16.63 7.69
N ILE A 194 12.60 15.35 7.50
CA ILE A 194 13.10 14.23 8.31
C ILE A 194 14.60 14.01 8.13
N ASN A 195 15.14 14.20 6.92
CA ASN A 195 16.58 14.05 6.66
C ASN A 195 17.38 15.34 6.88
N TYR A 196 16.75 16.43 7.32
CA TYR A 196 17.45 17.67 7.62
C TYR A 196 18.46 17.44 8.75
N LYS A 197 19.69 17.94 8.61
CA LYS A 197 20.81 17.63 9.51
C LYS A 197 20.54 17.91 11.00
N LYS A 198 19.66 18.85 11.32
CA LYS A 198 19.28 19.18 12.72
C LYS A 198 18.01 18.46 13.19
N CYS A 199 17.38 17.67 12.34
CA CYS A 199 16.22 16.87 12.71
C CYS A 199 16.70 15.62 13.47
N GLU A 200 16.47 15.60 14.78
CA GLU A 200 16.82 14.45 15.63
C GLU A 200 15.62 13.51 15.86
N TYR A 201 14.46 13.81 15.25
CA TYR A 201 13.19 13.10 15.47
C TYR A 201 13.32 11.58 15.40
N THR A 202 13.83 11.06 14.28
CA THR A 202 13.97 9.61 14.07
C THR A 202 14.90 8.98 15.11
N LYS A 203 16.03 9.63 15.37
CA LYS A 203 17.06 9.14 16.30
C LYS A 203 16.52 9.08 17.72
N ILE A 204 15.90 10.16 18.18
CA ILE A 204 15.37 10.28 19.54
C ILE A 204 14.34 9.18 19.84
N ILE A 205 13.41 8.93 18.91
CA ILE A 205 12.39 7.88 19.10
C ILE A 205 13.02 6.49 19.11
N ILE A 206 13.95 6.20 18.20
CA ILE A 206 14.66 4.91 18.16
C ILE A 206 15.49 4.70 19.44
N ASP A 207 16.22 5.73 19.90
CA ASP A 207 17.01 5.67 21.13
C ASP A 207 16.12 5.38 22.35
N GLU A 208 14.90 5.93 22.40
CA GLU A 208 13.94 5.63 23.46
C GLU A 208 13.43 4.18 23.38
N ILE A 209 13.09 3.67 22.19
CA ILE A 209 12.70 2.27 21.99
C ILE A 209 13.79 1.31 22.49
N LYS A 210 15.05 1.60 22.15
CA LYS A 210 16.21 0.77 22.50
C LYS A 210 16.53 0.72 23.99
N LYS A 211 16.04 1.66 24.81
CA LYS A 211 16.16 1.56 26.28
C LYS A 211 15.38 0.38 26.84
N TYR A 212 14.30 -0.03 26.16
CA TYR A 212 13.44 -1.15 26.58
C TYR A 212 13.71 -2.41 25.78
N VAL A 213 14.15 -2.26 24.53
CA VAL A 213 14.47 -3.38 23.64
C VAL A 213 15.91 -3.21 23.11
N PRO A 214 16.93 -3.47 23.96
CA PRO A 214 18.32 -3.21 23.60
C PRO A 214 18.85 -4.16 22.53
N ASP A 215 18.32 -5.40 22.48
CA ASP A 215 18.60 -6.36 21.43
C ASP A 215 17.38 -6.53 20.52
N LEU A 216 17.50 -6.01 19.31
CA LEU A 216 16.49 -6.08 18.26
C LEU A 216 16.71 -7.30 17.34
N LYS A 217 17.84 -8.00 17.51
CA LYS A 217 18.18 -9.14 16.68
C LYS A 217 17.12 -10.22 16.81
N ASP A 218 16.81 -10.85 15.68
CA ASP A 218 15.80 -11.92 15.55
C ASP A 218 14.34 -11.48 15.81
N LYS A 219 14.10 -10.23 16.23
CA LYS A 219 12.75 -9.68 16.44
C LYS A 219 12.07 -9.26 15.15
N THR A 220 10.75 -9.45 15.09
CA THR A 220 9.89 -8.90 14.04
C THR A 220 9.33 -7.53 14.46
N LEU A 221 9.21 -6.62 13.50
CA LEU A 221 8.70 -5.27 13.72
C LEU A 221 7.47 -5.00 12.85
N LEU A 222 6.39 -4.51 13.46
CA LEU A 222 5.23 -3.95 12.76
C LEU A 222 5.26 -2.42 12.87
N ASP A 223 5.28 -1.73 11.73
CA ASP A 223 5.24 -0.27 11.64
C ASP A 223 3.88 0.19 11.10
N ILE A 224 2.99 0.66 12.00
CA ILE A 224 1.62 1.08 11.69
C ILE A 224 1.59 2.57 11.35
N GLY A 225 1.17 2.87 10.13
CA GLY A 225 1.30 4.22 9.57
C GLY A 225 2.75 4.50 9.18
N ALA A 226 3.41 3.50 8.56
CA ALA A 226 4.84 3.53 8.26
C ALA A 226 5.27 4.74 7.41
N GLY A 227 4.34 5.34 6.67
CA GLY A 227 4.57 6.53 5.87
C GLY A 227 5.69 6.33 4.85
N ILE A 228 6.74 7.15 4.95
CA ILE A 228 7.93 7.11 4.09
C ILE A 228 9.04 6.17 4.61
N GLY A 229 8.75 5.37 5.64
CA GLY A 229 9.71 4.47 6.29
C GLY A 229 10.68 5.19 7.22
N THR A 230 10.20 6.21 7.95
CA THR A 230 11.00 7.02 8.86
C THR A 230 11.74 6.15 9.89
N PHE A 231 11.07 5.15 10.46
CA PHE A 231 11.63 4.25 11.47
C PHE A 231 12.03 2.91 10.88
N SER A 232 11.21 2.36 9.99
CA SER A 232 11.48 1.08 9.34
C SER A 232 12.84 1.04 8.62
N ILE A 233 13.23 2.10 7.89
CA ILE A 233 14.51 2.08 7.14
C ILE A 233 15.73 1.98 8.07
N PRO A 234 15.89 2.84 9.10
CA PRO A 234 16.98 2.68 10.07
C PRO A 234 16.97 1.33 10.78
N LEU A 235 15.79 0.84 11.20
CA LEU A 235 15.66 -0.39 11.99
C LEU A 235 15.85 -1.67 11.16
N SER A 236 15.70 -1.61 9.83
CA SER A 236 15.82 -2.76 8.92
C SER A 236 17.13 -3.55 9.05
N LYS A 237 18.21 -2.93 9.51
CA LYS A 237 19.51 -3.58 9.71
C LYS A 237 19.64 -4.31 11.05
N GLU A 238 18.72 -4.07 11.97
CA GLU A 238 18.81 -4.52 13.36
C GLU A 238 17.74 -5.57 13.68
N VAL A 239 16.59 -5.51 13.01
CA VAL A 239 15.48 -6.46 13.17
C VAL A 239 15.53 -7.57 12.12
N LYS A 240 14.88 -8.71 12.41
CA LYS A 240 14.77 -9.84 11.48
C LYS A 240 13.94 -9.50 10.26
N HIS A 241 12.77 -8.91 10.50
CA HIS A 241 11.78 -8.62 9.46
C HIS A 241 10.89 -7.46 9.88
N ILE A 242 10.44 -6.68 8.89
CA ILE A 242 9.51 -5.56 9.09
C ILE A 242 8.26 -5.81 8.28
N THR A 243 7.10 -5.61 8.89
CA THR A 243 5.84 -5.41 8.19
C THR A 243 5.46 -3.94 8.30
N ALA A 244 5.47 -3.22 7.18
CA ALA A 244 5.08 -1.82 7.10
C ALA A 244 3.65 -1.72 6.57
N VAL A 245 2.73 -1.20 7.37
CA VAL A 245 1.33 -1.01 6.96
C VAL A 245 1.01 0.49 6.89
N ASP A 246 0.42 0.90 5.77
CA ASP A 246 -0.08 2.26 5.59
C ASP A 246 -1.32 2.25 4.68
N SER A 247 -2.24 3.18 4.89
CA SER A 247 -3.43 3.33 4.05
C SER A 247 -3.20 4.24 2.84
N SER A 248 -2.05 4.94 2.76
CA SER A 248 -1.66 5.77 1.62
C SER A 248 -0.72 5.02 0.68
N PHE A 249 -1.19 4.80 -0.54
CA PHE A 249 -0.40 4.23 -1.63
C PHE A 249 0.83 5.07 -1.96
N ASN A 250 0.71 6.40 -2.00
CA ASN A 250 1.77 7.32 -2.35
C ASN A 250 2.91 7.27 -1.33
N MET A 251 2.58 7.28 -0.02
CA MET A 251 3.56 7.15 1.06
C MET A 251 4.28 5.81 0.98
N LEU A 252 3.52 4.71 0.90
CA LEU A 252 4.06 3.36 0.90
C LEU A 252 4.88 3.06 -0.36
N ASN A 253 4.45 3.53 -1.53
CA ASN A 253 5.21 3.39 -2.77
C ASN A 253 6.50 4.23 -2.76
N PHE A 254 6.48 5.43 -2.17
CA PHE A 254 7.71 6.20 -1.95
C PHE A 254 8.68 5.44 -1.04
N PHE A 255 8.18 4.89 0.06
CA PHE A 255 8.96 4.07 0.98
C PHE A 255 9.55 2.85 0.26
N ARG A 256 8.73 2.05 -0.45
CA ARG A 256 9.20 0.89 -1.23
C ARG A 256 10.35 1.25 -2.17
N LYS A 257 10.23 2.34 -2.93
CA LYS A 257 11.30 2.82 -3.83
C LYS A 257 12.57 3.19 -3.08
N LYS A 258 12.44 3.82 -1.90
CA LYS A 258 13.57 4.18 -1.04
C LYS A 258 14.24 2.95 -0.43
N ALA A 259 13.47 1.94 -0.03
CA ALA A 259 13.99 0.66 0.45
C ALA A 259 14.75 -0.08 -0.66
N LYS A 260 14.16 -0.17 -1.86
CA LYS A 260 14.80 -0.75 -3.05
C LYS A 260 16.11 -0.07 -3.41
N ALA A 261 16.14 1.27 -3.40
CA ALA A 261 17.36 2.04 -3.67
C ALA A 261 18.47 1.85 -2.62
N LYS A 262 18.11 1.36 -1.43
CA LYS A 262 19.04 1.03 -0.33
C LYS A 262 19.32 -0.47 -0.21
N GLU A 263 18.83 -1.28 -1.15
CA GLU A 263 18.98 -2.74 -1.16
C GLU A 263 18.47 -3.40 0.14
N ILE A 264 17.34 -2.89 0.64
CA ILE A 264 16.65 -3.44 1.82
C ILE A 264 15.59 -4.44 1.35
N HIS A 265 15.66 -5.66 1.87
CA HIS A 265 14.86 -6.80 1.40
C HIS A 265 13.99 -7.47 2.48
N ASN A 266 14.12 -7.07 3.74
CA ASN A 266 13.38 -7.65 4.88
C ASN A 266 12.18 -6.79 5.29
N ILE A 267 11.49 -6.20 4.32
CA ILE A 267 10.32 -5.34 4.56
C ILE A 267 9.18 -5.75 3.63
N ASP A 268 8.04 -6.11 4.21
CA ASP A 268 6.78 -6.25 3.51
C ASP A 268 5.98 -4.95 3.61
N PHE A 269 5.24 -4.61 2.56
CA PHE A 269 4.44 -3.41 2.44
C PHE A 269 2.96 -3.78 2.27
N ILE A 270 2.14 -3.44 3.26
CA ILE A 270 0.70 -3.71 3.26
C ILE A 270 -0.06 -2.41 3.05
N LEU A 271 -0.79 -2.33 1.93
CA LEU A 271 -1.67 -1.20 1.63
C LEU A 271 -3.06 -1.45 2.24
N SER A 272 -3.25 -0.97 3.47
CA SER A 272 -4.50 -1.16 4.22
C SER A 272 -4.59 -0.21 5.41
N PRO A 273 -5.80 0.16 5.87
CA PRO A 273 -6.00 0.44 7.30
C PRO A 273 -5.62 -0.80 8.10
N PHE A 274 -4.81 -0.67 9.14
CA PHE A 274 -4.25 -1.83 9.84
C PHE A 274 -5.33 -2.68 10.52
N GLU A 275 -6.44 -2.05 10.95
CA GLU A 275 -7.60 -2.71 11.55
C GLU A 275 -8.36 -3.63 10.58
N LYS A 276 -8.11 -3.48 9.27
CA LYS A 276 -8.81 -4.21 8.20
C LYS A 276 -7.90 -5.18 7.44
N SER A 277 -6.70 -5.40 7.95
CA SER A 277 -5.73 -6.32 7.37
C SER A 277 -5.47 -7.48 8.31
N ASN A 278 -5.34 -8.68 7.75
CA ASN A 278 -4.92 -9.86 8.49
C ASN A 278 -3.41 -9.82 8.74
N ILE A 279 -2.98 -9.04 9.72
CA ILE A 279 -1.58 -8.90 10.12
C ILE A 279 -1.35 -9.80 11.34
N PRO A 280 -0.35 -10.70 11.33
CA PRO A 280 -0.01 -11.47 12.52
C PRO A 280 0.61 -10.56 13.60
N PRO A 281 0.60 -10.94 14.88
CA PRO A 281 1.29 -10.17 15.92
C PRO A 281 2.83 -10.20 15.76
N HIS A 282 3.50 -9.13 16.20
CA HIS A 282 4.97 -8.94 16.11
C HIS A 282 5.61 -8.71 17.47
N ASP A 283 6.90 -9.02 17.59
CA ASP A 283 7.67 -8.76 18.82
C ASP A 283 7.63 -7.27 19.20
N ILE A 284 7.71 -6.40 18.20
CA ILE A 284 7.67 -4.95 18.38
C ILE A 284 6.59 -4.37 17.45
N THR A 285 5.69 -3.57 18.00
CA THR A 285 4.66 -2.87 17.22
C THR A 285 4.75 -1.37 17.48
N LEU A 286 4.90 -0.58 16.42
CA LEU A 286 5.05 0.88 16.45
C LEU A 286 3.84 1.54 15.82
N SER A 287 3.32 2.60 16.44
CA SER A 287 2.42 3.56 15.80
C SER A 287 2.77 4.97 16.24
N ILE A 288 3.58 5.66 15.43
CA ILE A 288 4.11 6.99 15.77
C ILE A 288 3.46 8.03 14.86
N HIS A 289 2.49 8.77 15.41
CA HIS A 289 1.61 9.68 14.66
C HIS A 289 0.84 8.99 13.51
N GLY A 290 0.66 7.67 13.59
CA GLY A 290 -0.23 6.93 12.70
C GLY A 290 -1.68 7.33 12.99
N GLY A 291 -2.35 7.98 12.04
CA GLY A 291 -3.70 8.52 12.23
C GLY A 291 -4.77 7.49 12.65
N GLY A 292 -4.51 6.18 12.45
CA GLY A 292 -5.41 5.09 12.80
C GLY A 292 -5.49 4.78 14.30
N ALA A 293 -4.41 4.91 15.09
CA ALA A 293 -4.36 4.41 16.47
C ALA A 293 -4.92 5.40 17.51
N THR A 294 -6.04 6.07 17.21
CA THR A 294 -6.61 7.13 18.06
C THR A 294 -7.99 6.81 18.62
N SER A 295 -8.66 5.76 18.11
CA SER A 295 -9.95 5.28 18.59
C SER A 295 -9.83 4.07 19.53
N MET A 296 -10.84 3.79 20.34
CA MET A 296 -10.82 2.62 21.23
C MET A 296 -10.72 1.28 20.48
N GLU A 297 -11.42 1.15 19.36
CA GLU A 297 -11.37 -0.05 18.51
C GLU A 297 -9.98 -0.23 17.89
N SER A 298 -9.39 0.86 17.41
CA SER A 298 -8.03 0.86 16.86
C SER A 298 -6.97 0.56 17.92
N LEU A 299 -7.16 1.00 19.16
CA LEU A 299 -6.27 0.66 20.27
C LEU A 299 -6.35 -0.80 20.68
N SER A 300 -7.55 -1.40 20.66
CA SER A 300 -7.71 -2.85 20.86
C SER A 300 -7.00 -3.63 19.77
N SER A 301 -7.23 -3.24 18.50
CA SER A 301 -6.58 -3.87 17.34
C SER A 301 -5.06 -3.72 17.39
N PHE A 302 -4.55 -2.57 17.83
CA PHE A 302 -3.12 -2.34 18.04
C PHE A 302 -2.56 -3.30 19.08
N TYR A 303 -3.28 -3.51 20.19
CA TYR A 303 -2.85 -4.38 21.27
C TYR A 303 -2.75 -5.85 20.84
N ASP A 304 -3.73 -6.33 20.10
CA ASP A 304 -3.77 -7.71 19.60
C ASP A 304 -2.58 -8.04 18.67
N LEU A 305 -1.90 -7.01 18.14
CA LEU A 305 -0.73 -7.14 17.28
C LEU A 305 0.60 -7.10 18.03
N ILE A 306 0.62 -7.03 19.36
CA ILE A 306 1.84 -6.98 20.18
C ILE A 306 2.13 -8.35 20.80
N LEU A 307 3.31 -8.91 20.51
CA LEU A 307 3.85 -10.06 21.24
C LEU A 307 4.63 -9.62 22.48
N ASP A 308 5.61 -8.71 22.34
CA ASP A 308 6.43 -8.25 23.48
C ASP A 308 6.19 -6.77 23.81
N TYR A 309 6.42 -5.87 22.84
CA TYR A 309 6.48 -4.42 23.07
C TYR A 309 5.65 -3.62 22.07
N GLY A 310 4.76 -2.76 22.58
CA GLY A 310 4.00 -1.80 21.77
C GLY A 310 4.36 -0.36 22.09
N PHE A 311 4.74 0.42 21.07
CA PHE A 311 5.03 1.84 21.21
C PHE A 311 4.04 2.69 20.42
N ILE A 312 3.43 3.67 21.08
CA ILE A 312 2.46 4.57 20.46
C ILE A 312 2.77 6.03 20.78
N ALA A 313 2.78 6.90 19.78
CA ALA A 313 2.90 8.35 19.94
C ALA A 313 1.73 9.06 19.25
N ILE A 314 1.02 9.92 19.98
CA ILE A 314 -0.19 10.60 19.51
C ILE A 314 -0.05 12.11 19.69
N PRO A 315 -0.51 12.94 18.73
CA PRO A 315 -0.48 14.39 18.87
C PRO A 315 -1.26 14.89 20.10
N THR A 316 -0.75 15.93 20.76
CA THR A 316 -1.32 16.54 21.98
C THR A 316 -2.76 17.05 21.83
N SER A 317 -3.21 17.38 20.61
CA SER A 317 -4.58 17.82 20.32
C SER A 317 -5.61 16.68 20.26
N HIS A 318 -5.15 15.42 20.23
CA HIS A 318 -6.00 14.23 20.26
C HIS A 318 -5.76 13.52 21.59
N ASN A 319 -6.65 13.75 22.56
CA ASN A 319 -6.57 13.14 23.89
C ASN A 319 -6.53 11.61 23.79
N PHE A 320 -5.33 11.03 23.84
CA PHE A 320 -5.20 9.59 24.05
C PHE A 320 -5.77 9.25 25.42
N ASN A 321 -6.87 8.50 25.43
CA ASN A 321 -7.59 8.13 26.64
C ASN A 321 -6.88 6.97 27.38
N GLY A 322 -5.65 7.24 27.81
CA GLY A 322 -4.75 6.24 28.37
C GLY A 322 -5.25 5.62 29.67
N GLU A 323 -6.03 6.34 30.47
CA GLU A 323 -6.66 5.75 31.66
C GLU A 323 -7.69 4.68 31.29
N THR A 324 -8.39 4.86 30.17
CA THR A 324 -9.35 3.87 29.68
C THR A 324 -8.64 2.64 29.13
N LEU A 325 -7.57 2.83 28.34
CA LEU A 325 -6.74 1.71 27.89
C LEU A 325 -6.10 0.96 29.07
N TYR A 326 -5.60 1.68 30.07
CA TYR A 326 -5.07 1.11 31.31
C TYR A 326 -6.12 0.24 32.03
N LYS A 327 -7.33 0.77 32.24
CA LYS A 327 -8.44 0.06 32.90
C LYS A 327 -8.88 -1.18 32.13
N MET A 328 -8.87 -1.13 30.80
CA MET A 328 -9.24 -2.28 29.97
C MET A 328 -8.23 -3.42 30.04
N LEU A 329 -6.95 -3.09 30.15
CA LEU A 329 -5.87 -4.08 30.01
C LEU A 329 -5.34 -4.59 31.36
N ASP A 330 -5.78 -4.02 32.48
CA ASP A 330 -5.27 -4.30 33.84
C ASP A 330 -3.73 -4.24 33.91
N ARG A 331 -3.11 -3.32 33.15
CA ARG A 331 -1.65 -3.27 32.92
C ARG A 331 -1.12 -1.84 32.96
N PRO A 332 0.12 -1.63 33.46
CA PRO A 332 0.71 -0.30 33.54
C PRO A 332 1.13 0.23 32.16
N ILE A 333 0.59 1.39 31.79
CA ILE A 333 1.06 2.18 30.64
C ILE A 333 2.19 3.09 31.12
N ARG A 334 3.36 3.02 30.47
CA ARG A 334 4.49 3.93 30.75
C ARG A 334 4.45 5.12 29.79
N LYS A 335 4.51 6.34 30.32
CA LYS A 335 4.61 7.59 29.55
C LYS A 335 6.07 8.05 29.49
N PHE A 336 6.50 8.58 28.34
CA PHE A 336 7.83 9.14 28.16
C PHE A 336 7.76 10.62 27.79
N ASN A 337 8.61 11.42 28.45
CA ASN A 337 8.85 12.81 28.08
C ASN A 337 10.03 12.85 27.12
N VAL A 338 9.73 12.60 25.86
CA VAL A 338 10.64 12.92 24.77
C VAL A 338 10.42 14.42 24.49
N ILE A 339 11.44 15.27 24.68
CA ILE A 339 11.55 16.74 24.41
C ILE A 339 10.25 17.46 24.00
N ASP A 340 9.91 18.62 24.59
CA ASP A 340 8.71 19.50 24.39
C ASP A 340 7.90 19.44 23.06
N THR A 341 8.48 19.03 21.94
CA THR A 341 7.78 18.73 20.67
C THR A 341 7.21 17.32 20.53
N LEU A 342 7.55 16.38 21.42
CA LEU A 342 7.20 14.94 21.37
C LEU A 342 6.51 14.45 22.66
N GLU A 343 5.79 15.34 23.33
CA GLU A 343 4.91 14.96 24.43
C GLU A 343 4.02 13.78 23.97
N ASN A 344 4.11 12.63 24.68
CA ASN A 344 3.22 11.46 24.60
C ASN A 344 3.68 10.19 23.83
N LEU A 345 4.97 9.85 23.75
CA LEU A 345 5.34 8.44 23.46
C LEU A 345 4.95 7.56 24.66
N LYS A 346 4.36 6.39 24.39
CA LYS A 346 3.91 5.43 25.40
C LYS A 346 4.36 4.01 25.06
N LEU A 347 4.70 3.25 26.09
CA LEU A 347 5.03 1.83 25.98
C LEU A 347 3.97 0.97 26.67
N LEU A 348 3.59 -0.09 25.97
CA LEU A 348 2.87 -1.26 26.45
C LEU A 348 3.84 -2.44 26.43
N ASN A 349 3.97 -3.15 27.56
CA ASN A 349 4.76 -4.37 27.65
C ASN A 349 3.82 -5.55 27.92
N CYS A 350 3.96 -6.62 27.13
CA CYS A 350 3.12 -7.79 27.22
C CYS A 350 3.59 -8.82 28.27
N ASN A 351 4.82 -8.68 28.80
CA ASN A 351 5.44 -9.55 29.80
C ASN A 351 5.21 -9.12 31.26
#